data_AF-A0AAW0LZY1-F1
#
_entry.id   AF-A0AAW0LZY1-F1
#
_cell.length_a   1.000
_cell.length_b   1.000
_cell.length_c   1.000
_cell.angle_alpha   90.00
_cell.angle_beta   90.00
_cell.angle_gamma   90.00
#
_symmetry.space_group_name_H-M   'P 1'
#
loop_
_entity.id
_entity.type
_entity.pdbx_description
1 polymer ?
#
loop_
_entity_poly.entity_id
_entity_poly.type
_entity_poly.pdbx_seq_one_letter_code
_entity_poly.pdbx_strand_id
1 'polypeptide(L)'
;MAVPIKEFKITEVKQPNIGEVKPSSVTADVTFSISSYKAQIRSEWNALKEHDVLFLLLICPSFEPLSAEEAAKASVPQRLGLQYVRGCEIIEVRDEEGTLMNDFTGRIKRDEWKPPKGELRTVTVALDTAQYHMDVSNIAEKGADDVYGTFNILMRRKPKENNFKAILESIRDLMNEYCIVPDWLVRGCEIIEVRDEEGTLMNDFTGRIKRDEWKPPKGELRTVTVALDTAQYHMDVSNIAEKGADDVYGTFNILMRRKPKENNFKAILESIRDLMNEYCIVPDWLHNVFLGYGNPSAAQWTNMPDLLEMVDFKDTFLDADHLKDNGSENLQPMPPFRIRLPKTQKGGSHALTGNKISGVDSADGVNMEDTLIVEAYTPPDPGPNPQDQPKQNSVRFTPTQIGAIISGIQPGLTMGKTDTAVQILNVLYQNCPSQRTLIITHSNQALNDLFEKIMQRDVPAHYLLRLGQGEQELATDLDFSRQGRVNAMLVQRLELLGEVERLARSLQLPEDVGYTCETAGYFWLLHVYSHWEQFLAACAENEDKPTFVKDHFPFKEFFSDTPHPIFMGESFEKDMRAAKGCFRHLKTMFQELEECRAFELLKSTAD
;
A
#
# COMPACT_ATOMS: atom_id res chain seq x y z
N MET A 1 8.77 -8.99 -23.00
CA MET A 1 7.69 -8.13 -22.46
C MET A 1 6.36 -8.36 -23.17
N ALA A 2 6.31 -8.86 -24.41
CA ALA A 2 5.05 -9.22 -25.07
C ALA A 2 5.06 -10.68 -25.55
N VAL A 3 3.88 -11.28 -25.66
CA VAL A 3 3.63 -12.64 -26.09
C VAL A 3 2.43 -12.69 -27.05
N PRO A 4 2.48 -13.52 -28.12
CA PRO A 4 1.31 -13.76 -28.95
C PRO A 4 0.19 -14.40 -28.14
N ILE A 5 -1.03 -13.89 -28.31
CA ILE A 5 -2.23 -14.49 -27.73
C ILE A 5 -2.57 -15.72 -28.57
N LYS A 6 -2.77 -16.86 -27.91
CA LYS A 6 -3.25 -18.09 -28.54
C LYS A 6 -4.78 -18.11 -28.60
N GLU A 7 -5.42 -17.64 -27.54
CA GLU A 7 -6.88 -17.55 -27.43
C GLU A 7 -7.24 -16.38 -26.51
N PHE A 8 -8.29 -15.65 -26.87
CA PHE A 8 -8.92 -14.64 -26.02
C PHE A 8 -10.41 -14.89 -26.00
N LYS A 9 -11.04 -14.83 -24.84
CA LYS A 9 -12.49 -15.01 -24.72
C LYS A 9 -13.06 -14.19 -23.56
N ILE A 10 -14.10 -13.42 -23.81
CA ILE A 10 -14.91 -12.83 -22.73
C ILE A 10 -15.67 -13.94 -22.01
N THR A 11 -15.52 -14.01 -20.69
CA THR A 11 -16.12 -15.06 -19.85
C THR A 11 -17.40 -14.60 -19.17
N GLU A 12 -17.44 -13.36 -18.68
CA GLU A 12 -18.59 -12.82 -17.96
C GLU A 12 -18.75 -11.32 -18.22
N VAL A 13 -19.99 -10.88 -18.39
CA VAL A 13 -20.39 -9.46 -18.40
C VAL A 13 -21.55 -9.31 -17.42
N LYS A 14 -21.32 -8.59 -16.32
CA LYS A 14 -22.34 -8.39 -15.28
C LYS A 14 -23.24 -7.21 -15.60
N GLN A 15 -24.49 -7.25 -15.12
CA GLN A 15 -25.43 -6.16 -15.29
C GLN A 15 -24.91 -4.85 -14.66
N PRO A 16 -25.24 -3.68 -15.23
CA PRO A 16 -24.93 -2.38 -14.63
C PRO A 16 -25.49 -2.25 -13.20
N ASN A 17 -24.79 -1.48 -12.37
CA ASN A 17 -25.34 -1.05 -11.09
C ASN A 17 -26.52 -0.08 -11.31
N ILE A 18 -27.40 0.04 -10.33
CA ILE A 18 -28.52 0.98 -10.39
C ILE A 18 -27.98 2.41 -10.58
N GLY A 19 -28.38 3.06 -11.67
CA GLY A 19 -27.95 4.43 -12.01
C GLY A 19 -26.72 4.50 -12.92
N GLU A 20 -26.06 3.38 -13.21
CA GLU A 20 -24.96 3.30 -14.17
C GLU A 20 -25.43 2.70 -15.50
N VAL A 21 -24.79 3.11 -16.60
CA VAL A 21 -25.08 2.59 -17.96
C VAL A 21 -24.09 1.49 -18.36
N LYS A 22 -22.86 1.56 -17.84
CA LYS A 22 -21.79 0.58 -18.06
C LYS A 22 -21.99 -0.67 -17.20
N PRO A 23 -21.50 -1.85 -17.61
CA PRO A 23 -21.57 -3.06 -16.79
C PRO A 23 -20.78 -2.89 -15.47
N SER A 24 -21.22 -3.59 -14.43
CA SER A 24 -20.54 -3.56 -13.12
C SER A 24 -19.21 -4.33 -13.11
N SER A 25 -19.05 -5.31 -14.01
CA SER A 25 -17.81 -6.08 -14.18
C SER A 25 -17.76 -6.74 -15.56
N VAL A 26 -16.56 -6.84 -16.13
CA VAL A 26 -16.28 -7.58 -17.38
C VAL A 26 -15.02 -8.40 -17.17
N THR A 27 -15.12 -9.71 -17.37
CA THR A 27 -13.98 -10.64 -17.24
C THR A 27 -13.72 -11.37 -18.55
N ALA A 28 -12.44 -11.69 -18.80
CA ALA A 28 -12.01 -12.44 -19.96
C ALA A 28 -10.87 -13.39 -19.63
N ASP A 29 -10.75 -14.48 -20.38
CA ASP A 29 -9.63 -15.41 -20.32
C ASP A 29 -8.68 -15.17 -21.51
N VAL A 30 -7.39 -15.15 -21.21
CA VAL A 30 -6.31 -14.99 -22.20
C VAL A 30 -5.35 -16.17 -22.08
N THR A 31 -5.24 -16.96 -23.15
CA THR A 31 -4.32 -18.09 -23.22
C THR A 31 -3.09 -17.73 -24.05
N PHE A 32 -1.90 -18.03 -23.55
CA PHE A 32 -0.65 -17.85 -24.29
C PHE A 32 0.37 -18.96 -24.00
N SER A 33 1.34 -19.14 -24.90
CA SER A 33 2.44 -20.09 -24.73
C SER A 33 3.74 -19.38 -24.40
N ILE A 34 4.49 -19.95 -23.44
CA ILE A 34 5.84 -19.49 -23.11
C ILE A 34 6.95 -20.40 -23.68
N SER A 35 6.59 -21.39 -24.50
CA SER A 35 7.50 -22.39 -25.08
C SER A 35 8.67 -21.79 -25.87
N SER A 36 8.43 -20.69 -26.58
CA SER A 36 9.43 -20.05 -27.44
C SER A 36 10.45 -19.20 -26.68
N TYR A 37 10.26 -18.98 -25.37
CA TYR A 37 11.11 -18.11 -24.58
C TYR A 37 12.20 -18.84 -23.80
N LYS A 38 13.31 -18.13 -23.53
CA LYS A 38 14.38 -18.59 -22.64
C LYS A 38 13.89 -18.69 -21.19
N ALA A 39 14.51 -19.56 -20.39
CA ALA A 39 14.15 -19.81 -19.00
C ALA A 39 13.97 -18.54 -18.15
N GLN A 40 14.85 -17.53 -18.30
CA GLN A 40 14.72 -16.25 -17.60
C GLN A 40 13.39 -15.54 -17.93
N ILE A 41 13.04 -15.44 -19.22
CA ILE A 41 11.81 -14.78 -19.66
C ILE A 41 10.58 -15.60 -19.26
N ARG A 42 10.66 -16.93 -19.30
CA ARG A 42 9.61 -17.83 -18.78
C ARG A 42 9.36 -17.58 -17.30
N SER A 43 10.42 -17.47 -16.50
CA SER A 43 10.32 -17.14 -15.07
C SER A 43 9.66 -15.79 -14.83
N GLU A 44 9.96 -14.78 -15.66
CA GLU A 44 9.32 -13.46 -15.55
C GLU A 44 7.82 -13.49 -15.88
N TRP A 45 7.38 -14.32 -16.84
CA TRP A 45 5.95 -14.51 -17.14
C TRP A 45 5.23 -15.35 -16.08
N ASN A 46 5.91 -16.32 -15.47
CA ASN A 46 5.38 -17.07 -14.34
C ASN A 46 5.29 -16.23 -13.05
N ALA A 47 5.98 -15.08 -12.99
CA ALA A 47 6.00 -14.19 -11.84
C ALA A 47 4.91 -13.09 -11.87
N LEU A 48 3.99 -13.13 -12.84
CA LEU A 48 2.82 -12.26 -12.88
C LEU A 48 1.95 -12.48 -11.63
N LYS A 49 1.33 -11.42 -11.13
CA LYS A 49 0.54 -11.41 -9.88
C LYS A 49 -0.87 -10.86 -10.09
N GLU A 50 -1.75 -11.09 -9.12
CA GLU A 50 -3.03 -10.37 -9.07
C GLU A 50 -2.77 -8.86 -9.08
N HIS A 51 -3.66 -8.12 -9.72
CA HIS A 51 -3.60 -6.66 -9.90
C HIS A 51 -2.48 -6.16 -10.85
N ASP A 52 -1.64 -7.04 -11.40
CA ASP A 52 -0.72 -6.63 -12.46
C ASP A 52 -1.52 -6.17 -13.68
N VAL A 53 -1.19 -4.97 -14.18
CA VAL A 53 -1.81 -4.43 -15.39
C VAL A 53 -1.11 -4.95 -16.63
N LEU A 54 -1.89 -5.54 -17.54
CA LEU A 54 -1.45 -5.99 -18.86
C LEU A 54 -2.12 -5.13 -19.95
N PHE A 55 -1.56 -5.20 -21.16
CA PHE A 55 -2.10 -4.53 -22.34
C PHE A 55 -2.39 -5.55 -23.43
N LEU A 56 -3.62 -5.54 -23.91
CA LEU A 56 -4.11 -6.27 -25.08
C LEU A 56 -3.91 -5.37 -26.30
N LEU A 57 -3.25 -5.89 -27.33
CA LEU A 57 -2.89 -5.14 -28.52
C LEU A 57 -3.47 -5.86 -29.75
N LEU A 58 -4.01 -5.06 -30.67
CA LEU A 58 -4.25 -5.46 -32.05
C LEU A 58 -3.24 -4.75 -32.95
N ILE A 59 -2.40 -5.53 -33.62
CA ILE A 59 -1.43 -5.01 -34.59
C ILE A 59 -1.71 -5.64 -35.96
N CYS A 60 -1.97 -4.78 -36.94
CA CYS A 60 -2.26 -5.05 -38.35
C CYS A 60 -1.36 -4.16 -39.23
N PRO A 61 -0.14 -4.59 -39.58
CA PRO A 61 0.79 -3.80 -40.38
C PRO A 61 0.28 -3.54 -41.81
N SER A 62 0.61 -2.39 -42.39
CA SER A 62 0.30 -2.07 -43.79
C SER A 62 1.24 -2.81 -44.74
N PHE A 63 0.70 -3.41 -45.81
CA PHE A 63 1.48 -4.20 -46.78
C PHE A 63 2.20 -3.36 -47.83
N GLU A 64 1.80 -2.10 -48.01
CA GLU A 64 2.53 -1.17 -48.87
C GLU A 64 3.72 -0.56 -48.11
N PRO A 65 4.95 -0.69 -48.64
CA PRO A 65 6.10 -0.03 -48.05
C PRO A 65 5.92 1.48 -48.20
N LEU A 66 5.81 2.18 -47.05
CA LEU A 66 5.84 3.64 -47.00
C LEU A 66 7.07 4.13 -47.80
N SER A 67 6.88 5.12 -48.67
CA SER A 67 8.01 5.78 -49.34
C SER A 67 9.00 6.34 -48.31
N ALA A 68 10.24 6.60 -48.71
CA ALA A 68 11.26 7.12 -47.78
C ALA A 68 10.83 8.43 -47.07
N GLU A 69 9.98 9.24 -47.72
CA GLU A 69 9.40 10.46 -47.14
C GLU A 69 8.22 10.17 -46.20
N GLU A 70 7.36 9.20 -46.52
CA GLU A 70 6.24 8.79 -45.67
C GLU A 70 6.72 8.04 -44.43
N ALA A 71 7.73 7.16 -44.56
CA ALA A 71 8.32 6.43 -43.44
C ALA A 71 9.01 7.36 -42.42
N ALA A 72 9.55 8.50 -42.89
CA ALA A 72 10.15 9.52 -42.04
C ALA A 72 9.11 10.36 -41.27
N LYS A 73 7.90 10.50 -41.82
CA LYS A 73 6.78 11.26 -41.23
C LYS A 73 5.77 10.39 -40.48
N ALA A 74 5.77 9.07 -40.71
CA ALA A 74 4.81 8.16 -40.13
C ALA A 74 4.97 8.01 -38.61
N SER A 75 3.85 8.10 -37.90
CA SER A 75 3.80 7.86 -36.46
C SER A 75 4.17 6.40 -36.14
N VAL A 76 4.54 6.13 -34.89
CA VAL A 76 4.86 4.76 -34.44
C VAL A 76 3.68 3.80 -34.65
N PRO A 77 2.41 4.17 -34.36
CA PRO A 77 1.26 3.32 -34.66
C PRO A 77 1.12 3.00 -36.14
N GLN A 78 1.26 3.98 -37.04
CA GLN A 78 1.16 3.77 -38.49
C GLN A 78 2.26 2.86 -39.03
N ARG A 79 3.50 3.01 -38.53
CA ARG A 79 4.63 2.15 -38.93
C ARG A 79 4.49 0.71 -38.46
N LEU A 80 3.86 0.51 -37.30
CA LEU A 80 3.69 -0.82 -36.72
C LEU A 80 2.35 -1.45 -37.11
N GLY A 81 1.40 -0.67 -37.61
CA GLY A 81 0.03 -1.11 -37.82
C GLY A 81 -0.75 -1.28 -36.52
N LEU A 82 -0.40 -0.58 -35.45
CA LEU A 82 -1.12 -0.67 -34.18
C LEU A 82 -2.53 -0.08 -34.36
N GLN A 83 -3.56 -0.92 -34.27
CA GLN A 83 -4.95 -0.53 -34.42
C GLN A 83 -5.61 -0.28 -33.06
N TYR A 84 -5.50 -1.23 -32.13
CA TYR A 84 -6.12 -1.12 -30.81
C TYR A 84 -5.14 -1.43 -29.67
N VAL A 85 -5.36 -0.73 -28.56
CA VAL A 85 -4.74 -0.98 -27.25
C VAL A 85 -5.85 -0.99 -26.22
N ARG A 86 -5.92 -2.05 -25.41
CA ARG A 86 -6.80 -2.10 -24.22
C ARG A 86 -6.01 -2.52 -23.00
N GLY A 87 -6.29 -1.90 -21.86
CA GLY A 87 -5.75 -2.32 -20.57
C GLY A 87 -6.60 -3.43 -19.98
N CYS A 88 -5.96 -4.36 -19.29
CA CYS A 88 -6.63 -5.35 -18.45
C CYS A 88 -5.83 -5.58 -17.16
N GLU A 89 -6.49 -6.10 -16.14
CA GLU A 89 -5.89 -6.38 -14.85
C GLU A 89 -6.01 -7.87 -14.53
N ILE A 90 -4.95 -8.49 -14.04
CA ILE A 90 -4.97 -9.91 -13.69
C ILE A 90 -5.82 -10.15 -12.44
N ILE A 91 -6.77 -11.08 -12.56
CA ILE A 91 -7.52 -11.65 -11.43
C ILE A 91 -6.82 -12.93 -10.97
N GLU A 92 -6.58 -13.87 -11.89
CA GLU A 92 -5.90 -15.12 -11.59
C GLU A 92 -5.11 -15.68 -12.77
N VAL A 93 -4.16 -16.59 -12.47
CA VAL A 93 -3.32 -17.26 -13.46
C VAL A 93 -3.39 -18.76 -13.23
N ARG A 94 -3.57 -19.55 -14.30
CA ARG A 94 -3.59 -21.01 -14.27
C ARG A 94 -2.52 -21.60 -15.19
N ASP A 95 -1.99 -22.75 -14.79
CA ASP A 95 -1.05 -23.53 -15.59
C ASP A 95 -1.76 -24.41 -16.63
N GLU A 96 -0.99 -25.20 -17.39
CA GLU A 96 -1.56 -26.05 -18.46
C GLU A 96 -2.48 -27.16 -17.94
N GLU A 97 -2.33 -27.57 -16.67
CA GLU A 97 -3.22 -28.54 -16.02
C GLU A 97 -4.45 -27.86 -15.36
N GLY A 98 -4.57 -26.53 -15.46
CA GLY A 98 -5.64 -25.74 -14.84
C GLY A 98 -5.39 -25.42 -13.36
N THR A 99 -4.20 -25.73 -12.84
CA THR A 99 -3.80 -25.45 -11.46
C THR A 99 -3.55 -23.95 -11.31
N LEU A 100 -4.12 -23.36 -10.27
CA LEU A 100 -3.93 -21.95 -9.95
C LEU A 100 -2.45 -21.70 -9.58
N MET A 101 -1.83 -20.73 -10.26
CA MET A 101 -0.40 -20.46 -10.18
C MET A 101 -0.01 -19.42 -9.12
N ASN A 102 -0.96 -18.81 -8.43
CA ASN A 102 -0.69 -17.80 -7.40
C ASN A 102 -1.76 -17.79 -6.29
N ASP A 103 -1.32 -17.59 -5.06
CA ASP A 103 -2.19 -17.37 -3.90
C ASP A 103 -2.23 -15.89 -3.52
N PHE A 104 -3.40 -15.27 -3.65
CA PHE A 104 -3.72 -13.99 -3.03
C PHE A 104 -5.05 -14.03 -2.27
N THR A 105 -5.75 -15.17 -2.30
CA THR A 105 -7.03 -15.39 -1.61
C THR A 105 -6.86 -16.21 -0.31
N GLY A 106 -5.64 -16.65 0.01
CA GLY A 106 -5.36 -17.60 1.10
C GLY A 106 -5.78 -19.03 0.77
N ARG A 107 -6.06 -19.35 -0.50
CA ARG A 107 -6.57 -20.67 -0.95
C ARG A 107 -5.47 -21.67 -1.25
N ILE A 108 -4.24 -21.23 -1.53
CA ILE A 108 -3.08 -22.12 -1.73
C ILE A 108 -2.02 -21.80 -0.71
N LYS A 109 -1.89 -22.64 0.31
CA LYS A 109 -0.84 -22.49 1.31
C LYS A 109 0.54 -22.50 0.63
N ARG A 110 1.48 -21.72 1.17
CA ARG A 110 2.86 -21.64 0.65
C ARG A 110 3.53 -23.01 0.56
N ASP A 111 3.17 -23.92 1.46
CA ASP A 111 3.68 -25.29 1.53
C ASP A 111 3.04 -26.22 0.47
N GLU A 112 1.92 -25.82 -0.11
CA GLU A 112 1.18 -26.51 -1.16
C GLU A 112 1.52 -25.97 -2.56
N TRP A 113 2.36 -24.94 -2.65
CA TRP A 113 2.79 -24.36 -3.92
C TRP A 113 3.59 -25.38 -4.73
N LYS A 114 3.13 -25.65 -5.95
CA LYS A 114 3.81 -26.51 -6.91
C LYS A 114 4.35 -25.66 -8.05
N PRO A 115 5.53 -26.02 -8.60
CA PRO A 115 6.02 -25.35 -9.80
C PRO A 115 5.00 -25.53 -10.93
N PRO A 116 4.76 -24.47 -11.72
CA PRO A 116 3.73 -24.51 -12.76
C PRO A 116 4.10 -25.52 -13.83
N LYS A 117 3.13 -26.33 -14.21
CA LYS A 117 3.34 -27.39 -15.19
C LYS A 117 3.02 -26.94 -16.60
N GLY A 118 3.68 -27.59 -17.55
CA GLY A 118 3.49 -27.31 -18.97
C GLY A 118 3.97 -25.92 -19.40
N GLU A 119 3.67 -25.58 -20.65
CA GLU A 119 4.14 -24.36 -21.32
C GLU A 119 3.01 -23.40 -21.70
N LEU A 120 1.74 -23.78 -21.45
CA LEU A 120 0.57 -22.92 -21.62
C LEU A 120 0.17 -22.24 -20.31
N ARG A 121 -0.27 -20.98 -20.44
CA ARG A 121 -0.83 -20.19 -19.33
C ARG A 121 -2.17 -19.64 -19.74
N THR A 122 -3.14 -19.75 -18.85
CA THR A 122 -4.45 -19.11 -18.99
C THR A 122 -4.57 -18.07 -17.89
N VAL A 123 -4.82 -16.82 -18.27
CA VAL A 123 -4.93 -15.69 -17.35
C VAL A 123 -6.34 -15.15 -17.42
N THR A 124 -7.04 -15.15 -16.30
CA THR A 124 -8.33 -14.48 -16.17
C THR A 124 -8.08 -13.03 -15.79
N VAL A 125 -8.64 -12.11 -16.57
CA VAL A 125 -8.42 -10.68 -16.45
C VAL A 125 -9.72 -9.91 -16.33
N ALA A 126 -9.70 -8.82 -15.56
CA ALA A 126 -10.73 -7.79 -15.55
C ALA A 126 -10.46 -6.76 -16.66
N LEU A 127 -11.49 -6.41 -17.43
CA LEU A 127 -11.45 -5.35 -18.43
C LEU A 127 -12.05 -4.05 -17.86
N ASP A 128 -11.65 -2.90 -18.39
CA ASP A 128 -12.28 -1.62 -18.03
C ASP A 128 -13.72 -1.58 -18.54
N THR A 129 -14.68 -1.43 -17.63
CA THR A 129 -16.11 -1.52 -17.95
C THR A 129 -16.62 -0.33 -18.75
N ALA A 130 -16.03 0.86 -18.57
CA ALA A 130 -16.41 2.05 -19.33
C ALA A 130 -15.89 1.95 -20.76
N GLN A 131 -14.64 1.50 -20.93
CA GLN A 131 -14.05 1.22 -22.23
C GLN A 131 -14.81 0.11 -22.97
N TYR A 132 -15.19 -0.97 -22.28
CA TYR A 132 -16.03 -2.02 -22.84
C TYR A 132 -17.38 -1.49 -23.32
N HIS A 133 -18.06 -0.70 -22.50
CA HIS A 133 -19.32 -0.09 -22.87
C HIS A 133 -19.17 0.84 -24.09
N MET A 134 -18.12 1.67 -24.15
CA MET A 134 -17.84 2.52 -25.30
C MET A 134 -17.56 1.69 -26.57
N ASP A 135 -16.78 0.62 -26.45
CA ASP A 135 -16.44 -0.24 -27.59
C ASP A 135 -17.69 -0.93 -28.15
N VAL A 136 -18.53 -1.52 -27.28
CA VAL A 136 -19.81 -2.14 -27.69
C VAL A 136 -20.79 -1.11 -28.28
N SER A 137 -20.84 0.09 -27.70
CA SER A 137 -21.70 1.17 -28.22
C SER A 137 -21.22 1.66 -29.59
N ASN A 138 -19.91 1.83 -29.79
CA ASN A 138 -19.34 2.22 -31.08
C ASN A 138 -19.54 1.13 -32.15
N ILE A 139 -19.42 -0.16 -31.78
CA ILE A 139 -19.72 -1.29 -32.66
C ILE A 139 -21.20 -1.26 -33.08
N ALA A 140 -22.10 -0.92 -32.15
CA ALA A 140 -23.52 -0.79 -32.44
C ALA A 140 -23.88 0.44 -33.30
N GLU A 141 -23.07 1.51 -33.25
CA GLU A 141 -23.36 2.79 -33.93
C GLU A 141 -22.64 3.00 -35.28
N LYS A 142 -21.49 2.33 -35.57
CA LYS A 142 -20.61 2.67 -36.70
C LYS A 142 -20.13 1.49 -37.57
N GLY A 143 -20.78 0.32 -37.51
CA GLY A 143 -20.56 -0.82 -38.42
C GLY A 143 -19.12 -1.04 -38.94
N ALA A 144 -18.13 -1.24 -38.05
CA ALA A 144 -16.72 -1.31 -38.45
C ALA A 144 -16.34 -2.63 -39.16
N ASP A 145 -15.55 -2.51 -40.23
CA ASP A 145 -15.20 -3.57 -41.20
C ASP A 145 -14.14 -4.60 -40.74
N ASP A 146 -14.30 -5.80 -41.32
CA ASP A 146 -13.48 -7.01 -41.29
C ASP A 146 -12.40 -7.02 -42.40
N VAL A 147 -11.17 -7.42 -42.05
CA VAL A 147 -10.02 -7.54 -42.98
C VAL A 147 -9.25 -8.86 -42.76
N TYR A 148 -9.91 -10.01 -42.97
CA TYR A 148 -9.28 -11.33 -42.94
C TYR A 148 -8.15 -11.49 -43.99
N GLY A 149 -6.88 -11.45 -43.56
CA GLY A 149 -5.79 -12.02 -44.39
C GLY A 149 -4.35 -11.79 -43.97
N THR A 150 -4.06 -10.99 -42.94
CA THR A 150 -2.73 -10.38 -42.81
C THR A 150 -1.82 -11.12 -41.83
N PHE A 151 -1.43 -12.30 -42.28
CA PHE A 151 -0.53 -13.25 -41.66
C PHE A 151 0.91 -12.74 -41.36
N ASN A 152 1.42 -13.24 -40.21
CA ASN A 152 2.65 -14.03 -40.00
C ASN A 152 4.05 -13.44 -40.32
N ILE A 153 4.81 -13.14 -39.25
CA ILE A 153 6.29 -13.18 -39.10
C ILE A 153 6.94 -11.84 -38.68
N LEU A 154 8.10 -12.03 -38.06
CA LEU A 154 8.77 -11.35 -36.97
C LEU A 154 10.00 -10.57 -37.45
N MET A 155 10.22 -9.34 -36.95
CA MET A 155 11.52 -8.68 -37.07
C MET A 155 11.87 -7.78 -35.86
N ARG A 156 13.17 -7.73 -35.51
CA ARG A 156 13.73 -7.13 -34.29
C ARG A 156 14.46 -5.81 -34.60
N ARG A 157 14.26 -4.76 -33.77
CA ARG A 157 15.11 -3.55 -33.76
C ARG A 157 15.73 -3.25 -32.38
N LYS A 158 16.84 -2.50 -32.40
CA LYS A 158 17.83 -2.33 -31.31
C LYS A 158 17.38 -1.35 -30.19
N PRO A 159 17.95 -1.48 -28.99
CA PRO A 159 17.36 -0.99 -27.72
C PRO A 159 17.53 0.50 -27.37
N LYS A 160 17.92 1.38 -28.31
CA LYS A 160 18.43 2.72 -27.94
C LYS A 160 17.60 3.93 -28.36
N GLU A 161 16.39 3.75 -28.86
CA GLU A 161 15.56 4.89 -29.28
C GLU A 161 14.17 4.78 -28.67
N ASN A 162 13.93 5.49 -27.55
CA ASN A 162 12.59 5.73 -27.04
C ASN A 162 12.54 7.11 -26.37
N ASN A 163 11.70 8.02 -26.90
CA ASN A 163 11.52 9.38 -26.40
C ASN A 163 10.06 9.59 -25.99
N PHE A 164 9.86 9.57 -24.67
CA PHE A 164 8.62 9.73 -23.91
C PHE A 164 7.94 11.13 -24.05
N LYS A 165 8.29 11.91 -25.08
CA LYS A 165 7.93 13.33 -25.21
C LYS A 165 6.79 13.60 -26.21
N ALA A 166 6.61 12.74 -27.23
CA ALA A 166 5.56 12.92 -28.24
C ALA A 166 4.15 12.62 -27.72
N ILE A 167 4.02 11.80 -26.68
CA ILE A 167 2.72 11.34 -26.14
C ILE A 167 1.98 12.47 -25.39
N LEU A 168 2.71 13.38 -24.73
CA LEU A 168 2.11 14.54 -24.06
C LEU A 168 1.71 15.65 -25.05
N GLU A 169 2.42 15.77 -26.17
CA GLU A 169 2.04 16.70 -27.25
C GLU A 169 0.81 16.17 -28.00
N SER A 170 0.74 14.87 -28.29
CA SER A 170 -0.45 14.27 -28.90
C SER A 170 -1.70 14.34 -28.02
N ILE A 171 -1.60 14.18 -26.70
CA ILE A 171 -2.78 14.32 -25.80
C ILE A 171 -3.31 15.76 -25.76
N ARG A 172 -2.43 16.75 -25.95
CA ARG A 172 -2.80 18.17 -26.05
C ARG A 172 -3.45 18.51 -27.40
N ASP A 173 -3.06 17.84 -28.48
CA ASP A 173 -3.61 18.04 -29.82
C ASP A 173 -4.90 17.22 -30.07
N LEU A 174 -5.05 16.05 -29.44
CA LEU A 174 -6.23 15.17 -29.59
C LEU A 174 -7.50 15.70 -28.92
N MET A 175 -7.38 16.69 -28.04
CA MET A 175 -8.54 17.33 -27.41
C MET A 175 -9.20 18.39 -28.31
N ASN A 176 -8.71 18.65 -29.55
CA ASN A 176 -9.19 19.80 -30.32
C ASN A 176 -9.56 19.65 -31.81
N GLU A 177 -9.42 18.52 -32.53
CA GLU A 177 -9.89 18.50 -33.94
C GLU A 177 -10.55 17.19 -34.42
N TYR A 178 -11.70 17.36 -35.09
CA TYR A 178 -12.58 16.37 -35.72
C TYR A 178 -11.86 15.54 -36.80
N CYS A 179 -12.12 14.22 -36.88
CA CYS A 179 -11.71 13.41 -38.04
C CYS A 179 -12.79 12.43 -38.53
N ILE A 180 -12.83 12.30 -39.86
CA ILE A 180 -13.83 11.78 -40.80
C ILE A 180 -13.42 10.33 -41.14
N VAL A 181 -14.28 9.29 -41.18
CA VAL A 181 -15.13 8.82 -42.31
C VAL A 181 -16.10 7.70 -41.81
N PRO A 182 -17.36 7.58 -42.28
CA PRO A 182 -18.31 6.50 -41.95
C PRO A 182 -18.56 5.42 -43.06
N ASP A 183 -18.95 4.21 -42.63
CA ASP A 183 -19.85 3.12 -43.13
C ASP A 183 -19.96 2.63 -44.61
N TRP A 184 -19.09 2.93 -45.57
CA TRP A 184 -19.24 2.42 -46.97
C TRP A 184 -17.99 1.79 -47.60
N LEU A 185 -17.04 1.26 -46.82
CA LEU A 185 -15.64 1.25 -47.28
C LEU A 185 -14.94 -0.05 -47.70
N VAL A 186 -15.52 -1.27 -47.77
CA VAL A 186 -14.87 -2.43 -48.47
C VAL A 186 -15.87 -3.39 -49.18
N ARG A 187 -15.49 -3.96 -50.35
CA ARG A 187 -16.31 -4.78 -51.29
C ARG A 187 -15.56 -5.99 -51.88
N GLY A 188 -16.27 -7.10 -52.10
CA GLY A 188 -15.71 -8.35 -52.65
C GLY A 188 -15.65 -8.43 -54.18
N CYS A 189 -14.72 -9.24 -54.71
CA CYS A 189 -14.41 -9.39 -56.13
C CYS A 189 -14.00 -10.84 -56.47
N GLU A 190 -14.39 -11.35 -57.64
CA GLU A 190 -13.99 -12.62 -58.25
C GLU A 190 -12.70 -12.44 -59.06
N ILE A 191 -11.68 -13.25 -58.82
CA ILE A 191 -10.44 -13.19 -59.58
C ILE A 191 -10.63 -13.81 -60.97
N ILE A 192 -10.53 -12.98 -62.00
CA ILE A 192 -10.65 -13.36 -63.42
C ILE A 192 -9.34 -13.97 -63.94
N GLU A 193 -8.19 -13.37 -63.60
CA GLU A 193 -6.87 -13.83 -64.06
C GLU A 193 -5.80 -13.63 -62.98
N VAL A 194 -4.93 -14.62 -62.81
CA VAL A 194 -3.71 -14.52 -62.00
C VAL A 194 -2.51 -14.74 -62.91
N ARG A 195 -1.51 -13.86 -62.86
CA ARG A 195 -0.27 -13.96 -63.65
C ARG A 195 0.96 -13.91 -62.75
N ASP A 196 2.01 -14.64 -63.15
CA ASP A 196 3.32 -14.56 -62.51
C ASP A 196 4.10 -13.30 -62.91
N GLU A 197 5.31 -13.14 -62.37
CA GLU A 197 6.13 -11.93 -62.55
C GLU A 197 6.58 -11.73 -64.01
N GLU A 198 6.63 -12.79 -64.82
CA GLU A 198 6.92 -12.73 -66.26
C GLU A 198 5.63 -12.63 -67.12
N GLY A 199 4.45 -12.53 -66.49
CA GLY A 199 3.15 -12.39 -67.16
C GLY A 199 2.47 -13.71 -67.53
N THR A 200 3.01 -14.85 -67.07
CA THR A 200 2.49 -16.19 -67.35
C THR A 200 1.23 -16.46 -66.55
N LEU A 201 0.15 -16.89 -67.21
CA LEU A 201 -1.14 -17.14 -66.58
C LEU A 201 -1.07 -18.37 -65.66
N MET A 202 -1.50 -18.20 -64.41
CA MET A 202 -1.33 -19.16 -63.32
C MET A 202 -2.62 -19.89 -62.93
N ASN A 203 -3.78 -19.33 -63.27
CA ASN A 203 -5.08 -19.98 -63.12
C ASN A 203 -5.82 -19.98 -64.47
N ASP A 204 -6.66 -20.98 -64.70
CA ASP A 204 -7.46 -21.05 -65.92
C ASP A 204 -8.85 -21.61 -65.59
N PHE A 205 -9.85 -20.73 -65.66
CA PHE A 205 -11.26 -21.10 -65.60
C PHE A 205 -11.92 -21.13 -66.99
N THR A 206 -11.15 -20.87 -68.06
CA THR A 206 -11.61 -20.79 -69.45
C THR A 206 -11.24 -22.01 -70.30
N GLY A 207 -10.42 -22.93 -69.77
CA GLY A 207 -9.95 -24.15 -70.45
C GLY A 207 -8.75 -23.94 -71.39
N ARG A 208 -8.08 -22.78 -71.33
CA ARG A 208 -6.92 -22.40 -72.13
C ARG A 208 -5.60 -23.08 -71.71
N ILE A 209 -5.47 -23.62 -70.50
CA ILE A 209 -4.27 -24.31 -70.01
C ILE A 209 -4.63 -25.74 -69.60
N LYS A 210 -4.03 -26.72 -70.26
CA LYS A 210 -4.19 -28.14 -69.90
C LYS A 210 -3.37 -28.45 -68.65
N ARG A 211 -3.88 -29.35 -67.80
CA ARG A 211 -3.26 -29.77 -66.53
C ARG A 211 -1.80 -30.24 -66.69
N ASP A 212 -1.44 -30.74 -67.86
CA ASP A 212 -0.12 -31.29 -68.18
C ASP A 212 0.89 -30.20 -68.60
N GLU A 213 0.42 -28.98 -68.88
CA GLU A 213 1.23 -27.82 -69.29
C GLU A 213 1.44 -26.81 -68.14
N TRP A 214 0.97 -27.14 -66.94
CA TRP A 214 1.16 -26.31 -65.76
C TRP A 214 2.64 -26.21 -65.40
N LYS A 215 3.18 -24.99 -65.39
CA LYS A 215 4.55 -24.69 -64.95
C LYS A 215 4.53 -24.05 -63.57
N PRO A 216 5.53 -24.34 -62.72
CA PRO A 216 5.67 -23.63 -61.46
C PRO A 216 5.88 -22.14 -61.74
N PRO A 217 5.23 -21.26 -60.97
CA PRO A 217 5.24 -19.83 -61.25
C PRO A 217 6.61 -19.23 -60.99
N LYS A 218 7.05 -18.31 -61.84
CA LYS A 218 8.38 -17.71 -61.76
C LYS A 218 8.36 -16.37 -61.05
N GLY A 219 9.46 -16.07 -60.37
CA GLY A 219 9.58 -14.85 -59.56
C GLY A 219 8.67 -14.86 -58.34
N GLU A 220 8.67 -13.74 -57.60
CA GLU A 220 7.97 -13.58 -56.33
C GLU A 220 6.71 -12.71 -56.46
N LEU A 221 6.56 -11.93 -57.54
CA LEU A 221 5.39 -11.06 -57.77
C LEU A 221 4.24 -11.76 -58.51
N ARG A 222 2.99 -11.45 -58.12
CA ARG A 222 1.76 -11.98 -58.73
C ARG A 222 0.79 -10.84 -59.02
N THR A 223 0.23 -10.81 -60.23
CA THR A 223 -0.76 -9.81 -60.65
C THR A 223 -2.12 -10.47 -60.77
N VAL A 224 -3.14 -9.90 -60.12
CA VAL A 224 -4.48 -10.48 -60.00
C VAL A 224 -5.51 -9.50 -60.55
N THR A 225 -6.28 -9.92 -61.56
CA THR A 225 -7.39 -9.14 -62.15
C THR A 225 -8.71 -9.67 -61.60
N VAL A 226 -9.64 -8.79 -61.20
CA VAL A 226 -10.88 -9.17 -60.49
C VAL A 226 -12.17 -8.53 -61.06
N ALA A 227 -13.31 -9.21 -60.94
CA ALA A 227 -14.67 -8.77 -61.28
C ALA A 227 -15.51 -8.64 -60.00
N LEU A 228 -16.17 -7.51 -59.77
CA LEU A 228 -17.02 -7.31 -58.59
C LEU A 228 -18.39 -7.97 -58.77
N ASP A 229 -18.95 -8.52 -57.70
CA ASP A 229 -20.29 -9.12 -57.73
C ASP A 229 -21.37 -8.04 -57.86
N THR A 230 -22.14 -8.11 -58.93
CA THR A 230 -23.15 -7.08 -59.29
C THR A 230 -24.39 -7.10 -58.40
N ALA A 231 -24.67 -8.22 -57.72
CA ALA A 231 -25.77 -8.36 -56.77
C ALA A 231 -25.32 -7.94 -55.36
N GLN A 232 -24.08 -8.19 -54.93
CA GLN A 232 -23.44 -7.65 -53.72
C GLN A 232 -23.31 -6.13 -53.80
N TYR A 233 -22.86 -5.59 -54.94
CA TYR A 233 -22.89 -4.14 -55.15
C TYR A 233 -24.30 -3.54 -54.96
N HIS A 234 -25.35 -4.29 -55.27
CA HIS A 234 -26.75 -3.88 -55.05
C HIS A 234 -27.28 -4.24 -53.64
N MET A 235 -26.76 -5.29 -53.01
CA MET A 235 -27.13 -5.79 -51.68
C MET A 235 -26.40 -5.06 -50.56
N ASP A 236 -25.15 -4.64 -50.73
CA ASP A 236 -24.46 -3.74 -49.80
C ASP A 236 -25.13 -2.35 -49.80
N VAL A 237 -25.81 -2.01 -50.91
CA VAL A 237 -26.70 -0.85 -51.06
C VAL A 237 -28.06 -1.08 -50.37
N SER A 238 -28.41 -2.31 -49.98
CA SER A 238 -29.72 -2.65 -49.38
C SER A 238 -29.63 -3.26 -47.95
N ASN A 239 -28.45 -3.74 -47.51
CA ASN A 239 -28.17 -4.43 -46.25
C ASN A 239 -26.91 -3.87 -45.54
N ILE A 240 -26.89 -3.01 -44.53
CA ILE A 240 -27.91 -2.36 -43.71
C ILE A 240 -28.80 -3.26 -42.84
N ALA A 241 -29.30 -4.42 -43.26
CA ALA A 241 -30.63 -4.74 -42.75
C ALA A 241 -30.69 -5.46 -41.38
N GLU A 242 -29.76 -6.37 -41.00
CA GLU A 242 -30.16 -7.33 -39.94
C GLU A 242 -29.13 -8.10 -39.05
N LYS A 243 -27.96 -7.56 -38.64
CA LYS A 243 -27.06 -8.03 -37.50
C LYS A 243 -25.77 -8.80 -37.87
N GLY A 244 -24.62 -8.33 -37.34
CA GLY A 244 -23.38 -9.12 -37.15
C GLY A 244 -22.09 -8.36 -37.47
N ALA A 245 -21.52 -7.67 -36.47
CA ALA A 245 -20.23 -6.95 -36.56
C ALA A 245 -19.11 -7.74 -35.85
N ASP A 246 -17.85 -7.56 -36.27
CA ASP A 246 -16.70 -8.24 -35.65
C ASP A 246 -16.34 -7.64 -34.28
N ASP A 247 -16.16 -8.54 -33.32
CA ASP A 247 -15.88 -8.22 -31.93
C ASP A 247 -14.41 -7.82 -31.76
N VAL A 248 -14.13 -6.57 -31.38
CA VAL A 248 -12.78 -6.08 -31.01
C VAL A 248 -12.09 -7.06 -30.06
N TYR A 249 -12.84 -7.67 -29.15
CA TYR A 249 -12.33 -8.63 -28.19
C TYR A 249 -11.96 -9.99 -28.80
N GLY A 250 -12.50 -10.37 -29.96
CA GLY A 250 -12.07 -11.53 -30.74
C GLY A 250 -10.79 -11.30 -31.55
N THR A 251 -10.34 -10.05 -31.69
CA THR A 251 -9.23 -9.70 -32.61
C THR A 251 -7.84 -9.63 -31.96
N PHE A 252 -7.74 -9.55 -30.63
CA PHE A 252 -6.45 -9.33 -29.96
C PHE A 252 -5.45 -10.47 -30.23
N ASN A 253 -4.27 -10.09 -30.71
CA ASN A 253 -3.24 -11.04 -31.11
C ASN A 253 -1.94 -10.92 -30.30
N ILE A 254 -1.78 -9.88 -29.49
CA ILE A 254 -0.59 -9.68 -28.65
C ILE A 254 -0.99 -9.25 -27.23
N LEU A 255 -0.39 -9.91 -26.24
CA LEU A 255 -0.46 -9.55 -24.82
C LEU A 255 0.88 -8.95 -24.39
N MET A 256 0.87 -7.77 -23.77
CA MET A 256 2.05 -7.05 -23.32
C MET A 256 2.01 -6.81 -21.81
N ARG A 257 3.08 -7.17 -21.10
CA ARG A 257 3.31 -6.83 -19.70
C ARG A 257 4.29 -5.67 -19.55
N ARG A 258 4.21 -4.97 -18.42
CA ARG A 258 5.19 -3.96 -17.98
C ARG A 258 5.99 -4.46 -16.78
N LYS A 259 7.00 -3.70 -16.37
CA LYS A 259 7.73 -3.98 -15.12
C LYS A 259 6.84 -3.59 -13.94
N PRO A 260 6.65 -4.45 -12.91
CA PRO A 260 5.73 -4.19 -11.81
C PRO A 260 5.94 -2.82 -11.12
N LYS A 261 7.19 -2.44 -10.82
CA LYS A 261 7.53 -1.16 -10.16
C LYS A 261 7.10 0.09 -10.94
N GLU A 262 6.91 -0.02 -12.25
CA GLU A 262 6.52 1.08 -13.14
C GLU A 262 5.02 1.00 -13.54
N ASN A 263 4.28 0.04 -12.98
CA ASN A 263 2.96 -0.40 -13.45
C ASN A 263 1.80 -0.13 -12.46
N ASN A 264 1.95 0.86 -11.57
CA ASN A 264 0.97 1.15 -10.51
C ASN A 264 -0.07 2.23 -10.91
N PHE A 265 -0.05 2.70 -12.16
CA PHE A 265 -0.84 3.86 -12.60
C PHE A 265 -2.36 3.63 -12.47
N LYS A 266 -2.84 2.40 -12.73
CA LYS A 266 -4.27 2.08 -12.62
C LYS A 266 -4.75 2.23 -11.17
N ALA A 267 -4.07 1.59 -10.23
CA ALA A 267 -4.41 1.67 -8.80
C ALA A 267 -4.37 3.12 -8.27
N ILE A 268 -3.44 3.95 -8.74
CA ILE A 268 -3.36 5.38 -8.38
C ILE A 268 -4.58 6.13 -8.93
N LEU A 269 -4.94 5.92 -10.20
CA LEU A 269 -6.09 6.58 -10.81
C LEU A 269 -7.42 6.13 -10.18
N GLU A 270 -7.55 4.85 -9.84
CA GLU A 270 -8.70 4.34 -9.09
C GLU A 270 -8.78 4.99 -7.71
N SER A 271 -7.67 5.06 -6.96
CA SER A 271 -7.63 5.75 -5.67
C SER A 271 -8.04 7.23 -5.79
N ILE A 272 -7.56 7.95 -6.83
CA ILE A 272 -7.96 9.35 -7.06
C ILE A 272 -9.45 9.46 -7.37
N ARG A 273 -9.98 8.57 -8.21
CA ARG A 273 -11.42 8.54 -8.54
C ARG A 273 -12.27 8.25 -7.32
N ASP A 274 -11.86 7.29 -6.51
CA ASP A 274 -12.60 6.90 -5.30
C ASP A 274 -12.60 8.05 -4.29
N LEU A 275 -11.46 8.73 -4.11
CA LEU A 275 -11.38 9.97 -3.32
C LEU A 275 -12.29 11.10 -3.86
N MET A 276 -12.41 11.25 -5.18
CA MET A 276 -13.33 12.25 -5.76
C MET A 276 -14.81 11.97 -5.47
N ASN A 277 -15.16 10.72 -5.16
CA ASN A 277 -16.53 10.32 -4.82
C ASN A 277 -16.80 10.35 -3.31
N GLU A 278 -15.79 10.58 -2.47
CA GLU A 278 -15.93 10.68 -1.02
C GLU A 278 -16.17 12.14 -0.58
N TYR A 279 -17.05 12.30 0.42
CA TYR A 279 -17.33 13.60 1.03
C TYR A 279 -16.33 13.83 2.18
N CYS A 280 -15.39 14.77 1.98
CA CYS A 280 -14.46 15.30 2.99
C CYS A 280 -13.29 14.35 3.39
N ILE A 281 -12.14 14.54 2.75
CA ILE A 281 -10.91 13.74 2.98
C ILE A 281 -9.93 14.45 3.94
N VAL A 282 -10.07 15.76 4.15
CA VAL A 282 -9.04 16.60 4.79
C VAL A 282 -9.61 17.32 6.01
N PRO A 283 -8.91 17.33 7.17
CA PRO A 283 -9.36 18.08 8.34
C PRO A 283 -9.62 19.57 8.04
N ASP A 284 -10.67 20.13 8.63
CA ASP A 284 -11.10 21.52 8.38
C ASP A 284 -9.99 22.55 8.63
N TRP A 285 -9.18 22.33 9.68
CA TRP A 285 -8.06 23.21 10.03
C TRP A 285 -6.91 23.16 9.00
N LEU A 286 -6.83 22.09 8.20
CA LEU A 286 -5.81 21.91 7.16
C LEU A 286 -6.33 22.31 5.78
N HIS A 287 -7.65 22.25 5.54
CA HIS A 287 -8.25 22.44 4.22
C HIS A 287 -7.77 23.70 3.48
N ASN A 288 -7.87 24.87 4.11
CA ASN A 288 -7.44 26.14 3.49
C ASN A 288 -5.93 26.18 3.25
N VAL A 289 -5.15 25.75 4.23
CA VAL A 289 -3.68 25.74 4.15
C VAL A 289 -3.21 24.79 3.04
N PHE A 290 -3.86 23.63 2.91
CA PHE A 290 -3.59 22.63 1.88
C PHE A 290 -3.89 23.14 0.47
N LEU A 291 -5.02 23.84 0.29
CA LEU A 291 -5.37 24.48 -0.99
C LEU A 291 -4.58 25.75 -1.29
N GLY A 292 -3.78 26.25 -0.33
CA GLY A 292 -2.98 27.45 -0.47
C GLY A 292 -3.75 28.76 -0.26
N TYR A 293 -4.93 28.70 0.37
CA TYR A 293 -5.73 29.87 0.74
C TYR A 293 -5.54 30.26 2.21
N GLY A 294 -5.87 31.49 2.56
CA GLY A 294 -5.91 31.96 3.95
C GLY A 294 -4.54 32.16 4.58
N ASN A 295 -4.46 32.05 5.91
CA ASN A 295 -3.23 32.26 6.67
C ASN A 295 -2.40 30.96 6.73
N PRO A 296 -1.14 30.95 6.22
CA PRO A 296 -0.28 29.76 6.28
C PRO A 296 0.02 29.27 7.70
N SER A 297 0.01 30.17 8.71
CA SER A 297 0.25 29.79 10.10
C SER A 297 -1.01 29.30 10.83
N ALA A 298 -2.17 29.23 10.16
CA ALA A 298 -3.40 28.77 10.80
C ALA A 298 -3.30 27.33 11.33
N ALA A 299 -2.50 26.48 10.69
CA ALA A 299 -2.26 25.10 11.10
C ALA A 299 -1.10 24.95 12.11
N GLN A 300 -0.45 26.03 12.54
CA GLN A 300 0.58 25.98 13.58
C GLN A 300 -0.07 25.64 14.93
N TRP A 301 0.60 24.80 15.73
CA TRP A 301 0.06 24.31 17.00
C TRP A 301 -0.43 25.42 17.94
N THR A 302 0.21 26.58 17.97
CA THR A 302 -0.23 27.73 18.81
C THR A 302 -1.64 28.24 18.50
N ASN A 303 -2.17 27.88 17.33
CA ASN A 303 -3.50 28.27 16.85
C ASN A 303 -4.50 27.09 16.86
N MET A 304 -4.07 25.90 17.28
CA MET A 304 -4.89 24.69 17.26
C MET A 304 -5.69 24.53 18.56
N PRO A 305 -6.93 24.00 18.49
CA PRO A 305 -7.66 23.59 19.68
C PRO A 305 -7.04 22.36 20.33
N ASP A 306 -7.46 22.06 21.56
CA ASP A 306 -7.16 20.80 22.28
C ASP A 306 -5.66 20.49 22.46
N LEU A 307 -4.89 21.53 22.79
CA LEU A 307 -3.47 21.39 23.09
C LEU A 307 -3.20 20.48 24.30
N LEU A 308 -2.14 19.68 24.20
CA LEU A 308 -1.59 18.95 25.33
C LEU A 308 -0.98 19.94 26.31
N GLU A 309 -1.73 20.27 27.37
CA GLU A 309 -1.33 21.26 28.36
C GLU A 309 -0.14 20.80 29.20
N MET A 310 -0.17 19.55 29.66
CA MET A 310 0.91 18.91 30.41
C MET A 310 1.43 17.74 29.60
N VAL A 311 2.70 17.79 29.23
CA VAL A 311 3.37 16.73 28.46
C VAL A 311 4.49 16.14 29.29
N ASP A 312 4.54 14.82 29.35
CA ASP A 312 5.68 14.07 29.87
C ASP A 312 6.74 13.90 28.77
N PHE A 313 7.85 14.63 28.88
CA PHE A 313 8.94 14.61 27.91
C PHE A 313 9.90 13.44 28.11
N LYS A 314 9.70 12.59 29.13
CA LYS A 314 10.49 11.37 29.36
C LYS A 314 12.00 11.63 29.28
N ASP A 315 12.67 10.96 28.35
CA ASP A 315 14.10 10.96 28.09
C ASP A 315 14.55 12.02 27.05
N THR A 316 13.67 12.95 26.68
CA THR A 316 14.00 14.01 25.72
C THR A 316 15.15 14.88 26.22
N PHE A 317 15.16 15.19 27.52
CA PHE A 317 16.22 15.97 28.17
C PHE A 317 17.12 15.05 28.99
N LEU A 318 18.43 15.23 28.86
CA LEU A 318 19.44 14.36 29.47
C LEU A 318 19.81 14.82 30.88
N ASP A 319 19.72 16.12 31.13
CA ASP A 319 20.06 16.75 32.40
C ASP A 319 19.30 18.09 32.55
N ALA A 320 19.38 18.68 33.74
CA ALA A 320 18.78 19.98 34.03
C ALA A 320 19.33 21.11 33.13
N ASP A 321 20.59 21.02 32.71
CA ASP A 321 21.23 22.06 31.89
C ASP A 321 20.73 22.00 30.43
N HIS A 322 20.38 20.81 29.94
CA HIS A 322 19.76 20.59 28.63
C HIS A 322 18.38 21.26 28.59
N LEU A 323 17.69 21.34 29.71
CA LEU A 323 16.42 22.08 29.83
C LEU A 323 16.64 23.60 29.97
N LYS A 324 17.73 24.02 30.62
CA LYS A 324 18.04 25.43 30.98
C LYS A 324 18.62 26.29 29.85
N ASP A 325 18.88 25.76 28.66
CA ASP A 325 19.17 26.59 27.48
C ASP A 325 17.97 27.50 27.08
N ASN A 326 16.87 27.48 27.85
CA ASN A 326 15.74 28.43 27.84
C ASN A 326 15.59 29.29 29.11
N GLY A 327 16.66 29.49 29.91
CA GLY A 327 16.74 30.54 30.93
C GLY A 327 15.75 30.45 32.10
N SER A 328 16.10 29.68 33.15
CA SER A 328 15.65 30.00 34.51
C SER A 328 16.52 29.32 35.58
N GLU A 329 16.89 30.08 36.61
CA GLU A 329 17.69 29.64 37.75
C GLU A 329 16.79 29.11 38.88
N ASN A 330 16.95 27.82 39.25
CA ASN A 330 17.12 27.29 40.61
C ASN A 330 16.58 25.86 40.80
N LEU A 331 17.30 25.10 41.64
CA LEU A 331 17.31 23.64 41.84
C LEU A 331 17.78 22.85 40.60
N GLN A 332 18.54 21.77 40.78
CA GLN A 332 18.94 20.85 39.71
C GLN A 332 17.97 19.67 39.74
N PRO A 333 16.86 19.70 38.98
CA PRO A 333 15.92 18.60 38.96
C PRO A 333 16.47 17.51 38.04
N MET A 334 16.37 16.24 38.43
CA MET A 334 16.80 15.13 37.57
C MET A 334 15.68 14.73 36.61
N PRO A 335 15.99 14.36 35.36
CA PRO A 335 14.99 13.82 34.43
C PRO A 335 14.36 12.53 34.98
N PRO A 336 13.14 12.17 34.56
CA PRO A 336 12.30 12.77 33.52
C PRO A 336 11.55 14.04 33.96
N PHE A 337 11.14 14.85 32.98
CA PHE A 337 10.43 16.12 33.20
C PHE A 337 9.04 16.11 32.56
N ARG A 338 8.05 16.60 33.32
CA ARG A 338 6.76 17.06 32.81
C ARG A 338 6.79 18.56 32.65
N ILE A 339 6.37 19.04 31.50
CA ILE A 339 6.37 20.47 31.19
C ILE A 339 4.94 20.90 30.91
N ARG A 340 4.48 21.93 31.62
CA ARG A 340 3.24 22.63 31.27
C ARG A 340 3.53 23.67 30.21
N LEU A 341 2.95 23.51 29.03
CA LEU A 341 3.11 24.43 27.91
C LEU A 341 2.11 25.60 28.06
N PRO A 342 2.53 26.85 27.79
CA PRO A 342 1.67 28.00 27.95
C PRO A 342 0.50 27.96 26.95
N LYS A 343 -0.71 28.30 27.42
CA LYS A 343 -1.87 28.52 26.55
C LYS A 343 -1.76 29.91 25.96
N THR A 344 -1.56 30.02 24.66
CA THR A 344 -1.78 31.27 23.94
C THR A 344 -3.24 31.70 24.15
N GLN A 345 -3.47 32.79 24.91
CA GLN A 345 -4.81 33.35 25.04
C GLN A 345 -5.32 33.79 23.66
N LYS A 346 -6.56 33.40 23.34
CA LYS A 346 -7.27 33.68 22.09
C LYS A 346 -7.11 35.14 21.63
N GLY A 347 -6.49 35.35 20.47
CA GLY A 347 -6.78 36.52 19.63
C GLY A 347 -8.14 36.31 18.97
N GLY A 348 -9.11 37.17 19.31
CA GLY A 348 -10.54 37.03 19.05
C GLY A 348 -11.00 36.56 17.66
N SER A 349 -12.10 35.81 17.66
CA SER A 349 -12.99 35.73 16.51
C SER A 349 -13.49 37.14 16.18
N HIS A 350 -13.33 37.58 14.93
CA HIS A 350 -14.41 38.20 14.15
C HIS A 350 -13.95 38.38 12.70
N ALA A 351 -14.80 37.92 11.79
CA ALA A 351 -14.75 38.26 10.38
C ALA A 351 -15.07 39.77 10.17
N LEU A 352 -14.46 40.36 9.13
CA LEU A 352 -14.81 41.64 8.45
C LEU A 352 -14.48 42.92 9.27
N THR A 353 -13.91 44.02 8.75
CA THR A 353 -13.94 44.70 7.45
C THR A 353 -12.86 45.80 7.37
N GLY A 354 -12.41 46.10 6.15
CA GLY A 354 -11.73 47.31 5.61
C GLY A 354 -11.21 48.48 6.48
N ASN A 355 -9.98 48.91 6.16
CA ASN A 355 -9.41 50.26 6.20
C ASN A 355 -9.78 51.22 7.37
N LYS A 356 -8.77 51.56 8.19
CA LYS A 356 -8.24 52.94 8.35
C LYS A 356 -7.03 53.00 9.30
N ILE A 357 -6.19 54.01 9.04
CA ILE A 357 -4.91 54.35 9.68
C ILE A 357 -5.13 55.22 10.93
N SER A 358 -4.16 55.16 11.86
CA SER A 358 -3.73 56.13 12.89
C SER A 358 -4.38 56.13 14.28
N GLY A 359 -3.51 56.21 15.29
CA GLY A 359 -3.81 56.71 16.64
C GLY A 359 -3.09 55.96 17.75
N VAL A 360 -1.96 56.49 18.21
CA VAL A 360 -1.28 56.09 19.45
C VAL A 360 -2.15 56.46 20.65
N ASP A 361 -2.33 55.56 21.61
CA ASP A 361 -2.34 55.89 23.03
C ASP A 361 -2.07 54.65 23.89
N SER A 362 -1.14 54.82 24.82
CA SER A 362 -0.65 53.84 25.80
C SER A 362 -1.59 53.75 27.00
N ALA A 363 -1.90 52.55 27.48
CA ALA A 363 -2.00 52.23 28.92
C ALA A 363 -2.22 50.72 29.16
N ASP A 364 -1.36 50.17 30.02
CA ASP A 364 -1.58 49.07 30.95
C ASP A 364 -2.08 47.72 30.42
N GLY A 365 -1.13 46.90 29.95
CA GLY A 365 -1.27 45.45 29.86
C GLY A 365 -0.18 44.77 30.69
N VAL A 366 -0.55 44.14 31.79
CA VAL A 366 0.32 43.34 32.64
C VAL A 366 0.96 42.23 31.81
N ASN A 367 2.25 42.33 31.52
CA ASN A 367 3.06 41.23 31.01
C ASN A 367 3.21 40.19 32.15
N MET A 368 2.29 39.23 32.23
CA MET A 368 2.63 37.95 32.85
C MET A 368 3.53 37.23 31.85
N GLU A 369 4.82 37.15 32.16
CA GLU A 369 5.75 36.26 31.46
C GLU A 369 5.17 34.84 31.50
N ASP A 370 4.86 34.26 30.33
CA ASP A 370 4.44 32.86 30.18
C ASP A 370 5.55 31.93 30.69
N THR A 371 5.56 31.69 31.99
CA THR A 371 6.61 30.93 32.66
C THR A 371 6.34 29.44 32.45
N LEU A 372 7.27 28.75 31.77
CA LEU A 372 7.22 27.29 31.63
C LEU A 372 7.32 26.64 33.01
N ILE A 373 6.28 25.89 33.41
CA ILE A 373 6.30 25.13 34.67
C ILE A 373 6.89 23.75 34.38
N VAL A 374 8.02 23.46 35.02
CA VAL A 374 8.74 22.19 34.92
C VAL A 374 8.55 21.41 36.21
N GLU A 375 8.06 20.18 36.11
CA GLU A 375 7.93 19.23 37.21
C GLU A 375 8.84 18.02 36.95
N ALA A 376 9.86 17.84 37.79
CA ALA A 376 10.62 16.59 37.82
C ALA A 376 9.92 15.57 38.71
N TYR A 377 9.91 14.32 38.28
CA TYR A 377 9.30 13.22 39.03
C TYR A 377 10.19 11.99 39.00
N THR A 378 10.09 11.15 40.02
CA THR A 378 10.73 9.84 40.00
C THR A 378 9.86 8.87 39.21
N PRO A 379 10.34 8.28 38.10
CA PRO A 379 9.52 7.38 37.29
C PRO A 379 9.07 6.17 38.11
N PRO A 380 7.96 5.51 37.77
CA PRO A 380 7.61 4.24 38.40
C PRO A 380 8.74 3.23 38.26
N ASP A 381 8.88 2.33 39.25
CA ASP A 381 9.84 1.24 39.14
C ASP A 381 9.47 0.36 37.93
N PRO A 382 10.40 0.11 36.99
CA PRO A 382 10.11 -0.62 35.76
C PRO A 382 9.80 -2.10 36.02
N GLY A 383 10.35 -2.66 37.10
CA GLY A 383 10.32 -4.10 37.37
C GLY A 383 11.72 -4.64 37.68
N PRO A 384 11.79 -5.86 38.25
CA PRO A 384 13.04 -6.42 38.73
C PRO A 384 13.89 -7.08 37.63
N ASN A 385 13.34 -7.34 36.45
CA ASN A 385 14.04 -8.06 35.39
C ASN A 385 14.83 -7.09 34.47
N PRO A 386 15.97 -7.52 33.90
CA PRO A 386 16.73 -6.68 32.97
C PRO A 386 15.91 -6.21 31.74
N GLN A 387 14.98 -7.04 31.28
CA GLN A 387 14.08 -6.73 30.16
C GLN A 387 13.04 -5.65 30.46
N ASP A 388 12.77 -5.39 31.74
CA ASP A 388 11.80 -4.36 32.16
C ASP A 388 12.41 -2.94 32.03
N GLN A 389 13.74 -2.84 31.96
CA GLN A 389 14.43 -1.55 31.94
C GLN A 389 14.19 -0.82 30.61
N PRO A 390 13.63 0.40 30.62
CA PRO A 390 13.31 1.13 29.41
C PRO A 390 14.58 1.56 28.67
N LYS A 391 14.55 1.46 27.35
CA LYS A 391 15.63 2.00 26.50
C LYS A 391 15.58 3.53 26.51
N GLN A 392 16.71 4.18 26.73
CA GLN A 392 16.80 5.63 26.89
C GLN A 392 17.51 6.31 25.72
N ASN A 393 17.07 7.53 25.45
CA ASN A 393 17.75 8.48 24.59
C ASN A 393 19.17 8.81 25.06
N SER A 394 20.10 8.83 24.11
CA SER A 394 21.47 9.34 24.31
C SER A 394 21.74 10.66 23.58
N VAL A 395 20.80 11.16 22.77
CA VAL A 395 20.98 12.34 21.93
C VAL A 395 20.65 13.60 22.72
N ARG A 396 21.60 14.55 22.77
CA ARG A 396 21.36 15.90 23.26
C ARG A 396 20.78 16.76 22.13
N PHE A 397 19.48 17.05 22.19
CA PHE A 397 18.80 17.84 21.17
C PHE A 397 19.15 19.33 21.30
N THR A 398 19.29 19.99 20.15
CA THR A 398 19.47 21.45 20.10
C THR A 398 18.16 22.18 20.41
N PRO A 399 18.18 23.46 20.83
CA PRO A 399 16.96 24.23 21.08
C PRO A 399 15.99 24.25 19.90
N THR A 400 16.49 24.32 18.66
CA THR A 400 15.66 24.24 17.45
C THR A 400 15.00 22.87 17.28
N GLN A 401 15.71 21.78 17.60
CA GLN A 401 15.16 20.43 17.57
C GLN A 401 14.13 20.23 18.68
N ILE A 402 14.35 20.77 19.87
CA ILE A 402 13.35 20.78 20.96
C ILE A 402 12.09 21.53 20.52
N GLY A 403 12.22 22.70 19.89
CA GLY A 403 11.08 23.43 19.32
C GLY A 403 10.31 22.61 18.27
N ALA A 404 11.01 21.85 17.42
CA ALA A 404 10.38 20.93 16.48
C ALA A 404 9.69 19.74 17.16
N ILE A 405 10.26 19.20 18.25
CA ILE A 405 9.65 18.14 19.05
C ILE A 405 8.36 18.66 19.70
N ILE A 406 8.40 19.83 20.35
CA ILE A 406 7.23 20.47 20.96
C ILE A 406 6.13 20.71 19.90
N SER A 407 6.49 21.23 18.73
CA SER A 407 5.54 21.42 17.64
C SER A 407 4.94 20.11 17.16
N GLY A 408 5.75 19.05 17.04
CA GLY A 408 5.34 17.76 16.47
C GLY A 408 4.47 16.90 17.39
N ILE A 409 4.52 17.12 18.70
CA ILE A 409 3.66 16.40 19.66
C ILE A 409 2.30 17.08 19.84
N GLN A 410 2.17 18.34 19.44
CA GLN A 410 0.93 19.09 19.52
C GLN A 410 0.07 18.89 18.27
N PRO A 411 -1.26 19.08 18.36
CA PRO A 411 -2.11 19.12 17.18
C PRO A 411 -1.64 20.18 16.19
N GLY A 412 -1.75 19.90 14.89
CA GLY A 412 -1.43 20.84 13.81
C GLY A 412 -0.44 20.29 12.77
N LEU A 413 0.09 21.19 11.95
CA LEU A 413 1.08 20.88 10.91
C LEU A 413 2.47 21.30 11.37
N THR A 414 3.39 20.34 11.44
CA THR A 414 4.81 20.58 11.74
C THR A 414 5.67 20.18 10.55
N MET A 415 6.51 21.10 10.07
CA MET A 415 7.50 20.86 9.02
C MET A 415 8.88 20.78 9.65
N GLY A 416 9.58 19.64 9.49
CA GLY A 416 10.85 19.40 10.16
C GLY A 416 11.71 18.30 9.53
N LYS A 417 12.90 18.06 10.10
CA LYS A 417 13.84 17.01 9.67
C LYS A 417 13.58 15.69 10.38
N THR A 418 14.04 14.59 9.78
CA THR A 418 13.87 13.22 10.26
C THR A 418 14.48 12.96 11.64
N ASP A 419 15.54 13.69 12.02
CA ASP A 419 16.30 13.44 13.26
C ASP A 419 15.47 13.64 14.55
N THR A 420 14.40 14.44 14.51
CA THR A 420 13.49 14.66 15.64
C THR A 420 12.27 13.75 15.62
N ALA A 421 11.99 13.09 14.49
CA ALA A 421 10.78 12.30 14.30
C ALA A 421 10.68 11.14 15.31
N VAL A 422 11.79 10.45 15.56
CA VAL A 422 11.84 9.32 16.50
C VAL A 422 11.48 9.76 17.92
N GLN A 423 11.94 10.93 18.36
CA GLN A 423 11.60 11.45 19.69
C GLN A 423 10.15 11.92 19.76
N ILE A 424 9.62 12.56 18.70
CA ILE A 424 8.21 12.92 18.61
C ILE A 424 7.33 11.67 18.76
N LEU A 425 7.66 10.61 18.03
CA LEU A 425 6.95 9.33 18.09
C LEU A 425 6.99 8.71 19.50
N ASN A 426 8.16 8.73 20.15
CA ASN A 426 8.31 8.23 21.51
C ASN A 426 7.44 9.03 22.50
N VAL A 427 7.44 10.36 22.42
CA VAL A 427 6.65 11.22 23.30
C VAL A 427 5.14 11.03 23.04
N LEU A 428 4.72 10.95 21.77
CA LEU A 428 3.32 10.69 21.42
C LEU A 428 2.85 9.32 21.90
N TYR A 429 3.65 8.27 21.73
CA TYR A 429 3.32 6.94 22.21
C TYR A 429 3.04 6.94 23.73
N GLN A 430 3.85 7.67 24.49
CA GLN A 430 3.77 7.72 25.95
C GLN A 430 2.63 8.62 26.48
N ASN A 431 2.31 9.71 25.77
CA ASN A 431 1.29 10.69 26.20
C ASN A 431 -0.10 10.41 25.61
N CYS A 432 -0.17 9.73 24.46
CA CYS A 432 -1.40 9.47 23.71
C CYS A 432 -1.55 7.97 23.39
N PRO A 433 -1.65 7.07 24.40
CA PRO A 433 -1.60 5.62 24.19
C PRO A 433 -2.77 5.05 23.37
N SER A 434 -3.88 5.78 23.26
CA SER A 434 -5.03 5.38 22.43
C SER A 434 -4.91 5.78 20.96
N GLN A 435 -3.91 6.60 20.61
CA GLN A 435 -3.70 7.08 19.24
C GLN A 435 -2.80 6.13 18.45
N ARG A 436 -2.92 6.17 17.12
CA ARG A 436 -2.08 5.43 16.19
C ARG A 436 -1.34 6.41 15.30
N THR A 437 -0.06 6.17 15.06
CA THR A 437 0.76 7.04 14.21
C THR A 437 1.11 6.35 12.89
N LEU A 438 0.72 6.97 11.78
CA LEU A 438 1.05 6.52 10.43
C LEU A 438 2.34 7.20 9.94
N ILE A 439 3.36 6.40 9.61
CA ILE A 439 4.63 6.89 9.06
C ILE A 439 4.66 6.61 7.56
N ILE A 440 4.82 7.66 6.74
CA ILE A 440 4.89 7.56 5.29
C ILE A 440 6.24 8.10 4.81
N THR A 441 6.95 7.33 3.99
CA THR A 441 8.24 7.71 3.41
C THR A 441 8.30 7.38 1.92
N HIS A 442 9.04 8.17 1.14
CA HIS A 442 9.24 7.90 -0.29
C HIS A 442 10.12 6.66 -0.55
N SER A 443 11.06 6.32 0.34
CA SER A 443 11.99 5.20 0.15
C SER A 443 11.99 4.23 1.32
N ASN A 444 12.15 2.93 1.01
CA ASN A 444 12.30 1.88 2.02
C ASN A 444 13.49 2.15 2.95
N GLN A 445 14.57 2.73 2.43
CA GLN A 445 15.75 3.04 3.23
C GLN A 445 15.46 4.06 4.34
N ALA A 446 14.66 5.09 4.06
CA ALA A 446 14.26 6.07 5.07
C ALA A 446 13.36 5.45 6.14
N LEU A 447 12.47 4.54 5.73
CA LEU A 447 11.64 3.79 6.67
C LEU A 447 12.50 2.87 7.55
N ASN A 448 13.49 2.16 6.98
CA ASN A 448 14.41 1.29 7.73
C ASN A 448 15.15 2.06 8.82
N ASP A 449 15.76 3.21 8.46
CA ASP A 449 16.50 4.06 9.41
C ASP A 449 15.61 4.56 10.56
N LEU A 450 14.35 4.92 10.27
CA LEU A 450 13.38 5.30 11.30
C LEU A 450 13.02 4.13 12.21
N PHE A 451 12.72 2.95 11.65
CA PHE A 451 12.36 1.75 12.43
C PHE A 451 13.50 1.31 13.36
N GLU A 452 14.73 1.25 12.85
CA GLU A 452 15.92 0.90 13.65
C GLU A 452 16.11 1.86 14.84
N LYS A 453 15.89 3.17 14.62
CA LYS A 453 15.99 4.17 15.69
C LYS A 453 14.83 4.11 16.67
N ILE A 454 13.61 3.77 16.24
CA ILE A 454 12.45 3.56 17.13
C ILE A 454 12.68 2.36 18.03
N MET A 455 13.27 1.27 17.51
CA MET A 455 13.62 0.09 18.30
C MET A 455 14.65 0.34 19.40
N GLN A 456 15.40 1.45 19.30
CA GLN A 456 16.32 1.92 20.33
C GLN A 456 15.64 2.79 21.39
N ARG A 457 14.31 2.99 21.31
CA ARG A 457 13.49 3.73 22.27
C ARG A 457 12.62 2.80 23.09
N ASP A 458 11.99 3.37 24.12
CA ASP A 458 11.01 2.70 24.97
C ASP A 458 9.66 2.52 24.26
N VAL A 459 9.70 1.81 23.12
CA VAL A 459 8.54 1.45 22.31
C VAL A 459 8.60 -0.07 22.05
N PRO A 460 7.64 -0.85 22.59
CA PRO A 460 7.59 -2.29 22.36
C PRO A 460 7.46 -2.65 20.88
N ALA A 461 8.22 -3.66 20.45
CA ALA A 461 8.27 -4.07 19.04
C ALA A 461 6.95 -4.66 18.51
N HIS A 462 6.05 -5.08 19.39
CA HIS A 462 4.74 -5.63 19.01
C HIS A 462 3.73 -4.54 18.59
N TYR A 463 3.95 -3.27 18.96
CA TYR A 463 3.15 -2.14 18.46
C TYR A 463 3.65 -1.57 17.13
N LEU A 464 4.75 -2.11 16.59
CA LEU A 464 5.34 -1.65 15.32
C LEU A 464 4.91 -2.58 14.18
N LEU A 465 4.31 -2.01 13.14
CA LEU A 465 3.91 -2.73 11.92
C LEU A 465 4.47 -2.03 10.69
N ARG A 466 5.15 -2.79 9.82
CA ARG A 466 5.62 -2.31 8.53
C ARG A 466 4.80 -2.94 7.41
N LEU A 467 4.36 -2.10 6.48
CA LEU A 467 3.64 -2.52 5.28
C LEU A 467 4.47 -2.18 4.04
N GLY A 468 4.73 -3.17 3.18
CA GLY A 468 5.25 -2.96 1.82
C GLY A 468 6.33 -3.94 1.38
N GLN A 469 6.77 -3.81 0.13
CA GLN A 469 7.69 -4.77 -0.53
C GLN A 469 9.13 -4.80 0.03
N GLY A 470 9.48 -3.92 0.99
CA GLY A 470 10.81 -3.82 1.60
C GLY A 470 10.94 -4.47 2.97
N GLU A 471 9.92 -5.19 3.46
CA GLU A 471 9.88 -5.78 4.80
C GLU A 471 11.10 -6.66 5.13
N GLN A 472 11.68 -7.33 4.13
CA GLN A 472 12.81 -8.26 4.28
C GLN A 472 14.20 -7.59 4.33
N GLU A 473 14.29 -6.28 4.10
CA GLU A 473 15.56 -5.55 4.02
C GLU A 473 15.96 -4.88 5.34
N LEU A 474 15.22 -5.12 6.43
CA LEU A 474 15.55 -4.54 7.74
C LEU A 474 16.72 -5.30 8.37
N ALA A 475 17.72 -4.58 8.88
CA ALA A 475 18.91 -5.17 9.49
C ALA A 475 18.66 -5.60 10.95
N THR A 476 17.61 -6.40 11.16
CA THR A 476 17.17 -6.84 12.49
C THR A 476 16.75 -8.30 12.47
N ASP A 477 16.93 -9.00 13.59
CA ASP A 477 16.46 -10.38 13.76
C ASP A 477 14.93 -10.48 13.82
N LEU A 478 14.24 -9.35 13.99
CA LEU A 478 12.78 -9.26 14.05
C LEU A 478 12.16 -9.02 12.66
N ASP A 479 11.13 -9.79 12.33
CA ASP A 479 10.35 -9.63 11.09
C ASP A 479 9.12 -8.75 11.33
N PHE A 480 9.15 -7.50 10.86
CA PHE A 480 8.07 -6.50 10.99
C PHE A 480 7.02 -6.56 9.87
N SER A 481 7.08 -7.56 8.98
CA SER A 481 5.99 -7.85 8.05
C SER A 481 4.70 -8.23 8.78
N ARG A 482 3.57 -8.17 8.08
CA ARG A 482 2.28 -8.64 8.63
C ARG A 482 2.40 -10.08 9.19
N GLN A 483 2.95 -10.99 8.39
CA GLN A 483 3.11 -12.39 8.81
C GLN A 483 4.13 -12.53 9.95
N GLY A 484 5.24 -11.79 9.89
CA GLY A 484 6.26 -11.79 10.93
C GLY A 484 5.72 -11.32 12.28
N ARG A 485 4.87 -10.29 12.28
CA ARG A 485 4.20 -9.79 13.50
C ARG A 485 3.17 -10.77 14.03
N VAL A 486 2.37 -11.41 13.17
CA VAL A 486 1.44 -12.48 13.60
C VAL A 486 2.20 -13.64 14.25
N ASN A 487 3.28 -14.11 13.60
CA ASN A 487 4.10 -15.19 14.16
C ASN A 487 4.75 -14.79 15.49
N ALA A 488 5.27 -13.56 15.59
CA ALA A 488 5.86 -13.05 16.82
C ALA A 488 4.84 -12.99 17.97
N MET A 489 3.61 -12.52 17.71
CA MET A 489 2.54 -12.50 18.71
C MET A 489 2.11 -13.91 19.13
N LEU A 490 2.06 -14.88 18.21
CA LEU A 490 1.74 -16.27 18.53
C LEU A 490 2.81 -16.93 19.41
N VAL A 491 4.09 -16.66 19.14
CA VAL A 491 5.21 -17.14 19.99
C VAL A 491 5.16 -16.46 21.36
N GLN A 492 5.03 -15.13 21.38
CA GLN A 492 4.92 -14.34 22.61
C GLN A 492 3.77 -14.86 23.48
N ARG A 493 2.61 -15.17 22.89
CA ARG A 493 1.47 -15.76 23.60
C ARG A 493 1.85 -17.06 24.31
N LEU A 494 2.57 -17.98 23.65
CA LEU A 494 2.98 -19.24 24.28
C LEU A 494 3.97 -19.02 25.43
N GLU A 495 4.90 -18.08 25.27
CA GLU A 495 5.86 -17.72 26.32
C GLU A 495 5.16 -17.11 27.54
N LEU A 496 4.24 -16.16 27.32
CA LEU A 496 3.48 -15.51 28.38
C LEU A 496 2.55 -16.50 29.11
N LEU A 497 1.91 -17.43 28.39
CA LEU A 497 1.11 -18.48 29.02
C LEU A 497 1.97 -19.42 29.88
N GLY A 498 3.19 -19.75 29.43
CA GLY A 498 4.15 -20.49 30.25
C GLY A 498 4.55 -19.75 31.53
N GLU A 499 4.68 -18.42 31.48
CA GLU A 499 4.91 -17.59 32.67
C GLU A 499 3.68 -17.57 33.60
N VAL A 500 2.47 -17.59 33.07
CA VAL A 500 1.24 -17.74 33.88
C VAL A 500 1.21 -19.10 34.60
N GLU A 501 1.60 -20.19 33.94
CA GLU A 501 1.73 -21.51 34.59
C GLU A 501 2.79 -21.49 35.70
N ARG A 502 3.92 -20.78 35.47
CA ARG A 502 4.96 -20.59 36.48
C ARG A 502 4.46 -19.79 37.68
N LEU A 503 3.68 -18.72 37.45
CA LEU A 503 3.05 -17.93 38.50
C LEU A 503 2.03 -18.75 39.28
N ALA A 504 1.19 -19.54 38.61
CA ALA A 504 0.23 -20.44 39.27
C ALA A 504 0.91 -21.45 40.19
N ARG A 505 2.00 -22.09 39.73
CA ARG A 505 2.82 -22.98 40.56
C ARG A 505 3.39 -22.30 41.79
N SER A 506 3.89 -21.07 41.65
CA SER A 506 4.43 -20.28 42.77
C SER A 506 3.37 -19.90 43.81
N LEU A 507 2.09 -19.89 43.43
CA LEU A 507 0.95 -19.67 44.31
C LEU A 507 0.31 -20.98 44.79
N GLN A 508 0.90 -22.14 44.44
CA GLN A 508 0.39 -23.48 44.77
C GLN A 508 -1.03 -23.74 44.21
N LEU A 509 -1.30 -23.17 43.03
CA LEU A 509 -2.57 -23.31 42.31
C LEU A 509 -2.42 -24.27 41.11
N PRO A 510 -3.54 -24.86 40.62
CA PRO A 510 -3.54 -25.65 39.39
C PRO A 510 -2.98 -24.89 38.18
N GLU A 511 -2.24 -25.58 37.31
CA GLU A 511 -1.59 -25.01 36.12
C GLU A 511 -2.52 -24.85 34.92
N ASP A 512 -3.73 -25.43 34.96
CA ASP A 512 -4.73 -25.38 33.88
C ASP A 512 -5.20 -23.94 33.57
N VAL A 513 -4.92 -22.99 34.46
CA VAL A 513 -5.14 -21.55 34.26
C VAL A 513 -4.32 -20.98 33.10
N GLY A 514 -3.18 -21.57 32.76
CA GLY A 514 -2.30 -21.13 31.66
C GLY A 514 -2.67 -21.66 30.27
N TYR A 515 -3.80 -22.37 30.12
CA TYR A 515 -4.15 -23.02 28.85
C TYR A 515 -4.58 -22.04 27.73
N THR A 516 -5.23 -20.93 28.09
CA THR A 516 -5.74 -19.92 27.15
C THR A 516 -5.58 -18.51 27.71
N CYS A 517 -5.62 -17.50 26.83
CA CYS A 517 -5.67 -16.10 27.25
C CYS A 517 -6.89 -15.81 28.14
N GLU A 518 -8.03 -16.46 27.86
CA GLU A 518 -9.25 -16.30 28.65
C GLU A 518 -9.11 -16.84 30.09
N THR A 519 -8.58 -18.07 30.25
CA THR A 519 -8.32 -18.65 31.58
C THR A 519 -7.28 -17.86 32.36
N ALA A 520 -6.25 -17.36 31.67
CA ALA A 520 -5.25 -16.47 32.27
C ALA A 520 -5.88 -15.15 32.76
N GLY A 521 -6.84 -14.59 32.01
CA GLY A 521 -7.62 -13.42 32.43
C GLY A 521 -8.43 -13.66 33.71
N TYR A 522 -9.07 -14.82 33.85
CA TYR A 522 -9.74 -15.19 35.10
C TYR A 522 -8.76 -15.35 36.26
N PHE A 523 -7.60 -15.97 36.02
CA PHE A 523 -6.54 -16.13 37.01
C PHE A 523 -5.98 -14.79 37.50
N TRP A 524 -5.79 -13.82 36.60
CA TRP A 524 -5.41 -12.45 36.95
C TRP A 524 -6.40 -11.84 37.94
N LEU A 525 -7.70 -11.89 37.67
CA LEU A 525 -8.71 -11.25 38.52
C LEU A 525 -8.90 -11.99 39.86
N LEU A 526 -9.03 -13.32 39.83
CA LEU A 526 -9.41 -14.11 40.99
C LEU A 526 -8.24 -14.36 41.96
N HIS A 527 -7.02 -14.49 41.43
CA HIS A 527 -5.86 -14.82 42.24
C HIS A 527 -4.88 -13.67 42.30
N VAL A 528 -4.30 -13.23 41.19
CA VAL A 528 -3.19 -12.26 41.21
C VAL A 528 -3.63 -10.91 41.78
N TYR A 529 -4.70 -10.33 41.24
CA TYR A 529 -5.22 -9.03 41.68
C TYR A 529 -5.73 -9.08 43.13
N SER A 530 -6.45 -10.16 43.50
CA SER A 530 -6.96 -10.34 44.86
C SER A 530 -5.84 -10.41 45.92
N HIS A 531 -4.77 -11.18 45.67
CA HIS A 531 -3.63 -11.24 46.60
C HIS A 531 -2.91 -9.89 46.70
N TRP A 532 -2.83 -9.14 45.59
CA TRP A 532 -2.25 -7.80 45.60
C TRP A 532 -3.09 -6.81 46.42
N GLU A 533 -4.41 -6.81 46.29
CA GLU A 533 -5.29 -5.96 47.10
C GLU A 533 -5.21 -6.27 48.59
N GLN A 534 -5.19 -7.55 48.95
CA GLN A 534 -5.02 -7.98 50.34
C GLN A 534 -3.65 -7.53 50.90
N PHE A 535 -2.60 -7.66 50.10
CA PHE A 535 -1.26 -7.17 50.46
C PHE A 535 -1.23 -5.65 50.65
N LEU A 536 -1.84 -4.88 49.75
CA LEU A 536 -1.92 -3.42 49.89
C LEU A 536 -2.69 -2.99 51.14
N ALA A 537 -3.80 -3.64 51.45
CA ALA A 537 -4.57 -3.38 52.66
C ALA A 537 -3.74 -3.67 53.92
N ALA A 538 -3.04 -4.81 53.97
CA ALA A 538 -2.17 -5.16 55.08
C ALA A 538 -0.98 -4.19 55.24
N CYS A 539 -0.42 -3.72 54.12
CA CYS A 539 0.65 -2.72 54.12
C CYS A 539 0.20 -1.36 54.65
N ALA A 540 -1.02 -0.91 54.32
CA ALA A 540 -1.57 0.36 54.82
C ALA A 540 -1.71 0.38 56.36
N GLU A 541 -1.92 -0.79 56.98
CA GLU A 541 -1.99 -0.94 58.44
C GLU A 541 -0.62 -1.08 59.12
N ASN A 542 0.47 -1.26 58.37
CA ASN A 542 1.80 -1.62 58.89
C ASN A 542 2.95 -0.79 58.28
N GLU A 543 2.68 0.46 57.89
CA GLU A 543 3.68 1.38 57.30
C GLU A 543 4.86 1.66 58.26
N ASP A 544 4.66 1.48 59.56
CA ASP A 544 5.65 1.68 60.62
C ASP A 544 6.73 0.58 60.67
N LYS A 545 6.54 -0.55 59.98
CA LYS A 545 7.43 -1.72 60.01
C LYS A 545 8.28 -1.81 58.73
N PRO A 546 9.60 -1.53 58.78
CA PRO A 546 10.45 -1.48 57.59
C PRO A 546 10.54 -2.79 56.79
N THR A 547 10.45 -3.95 57.46
CA THR A 547 10.59 -5.26 56.80
C THR A 547 9.26 -5.85 56.33
N PHE A 548 8.12 -5.22 56.64
CA PHE A 548 6.81 -5.83 56.44
C PHE A 548 6.56 -6.23 54.99
N VAL A 549 6.92 -5.35 54.04
CA VAL A 549 6.81 -5.59 52.59
C VAL A 549 7.58 -6.84 52.17
N LYS A 550 8.84 -6.95 52.59
CA LYS A 550 9.72 -8.08 52.26
C LYS A 550 9.19 -9.43 52.76
N ASP A 551 8.53 -9.41 53.93
CA ASP A 551 8.06 -10.62 54.61
C ASP A 551 6.70 -11.10 54.08
N HIS A 552 5.83 -10.18 53.66
CA HIS A 552 4.44 -10.48 53.27
C HIS A 552 4.15 -10.33 51.77
N PHE A 553 5.16 -10.03 50.94
CA PHE A 553 4.97 -9.90 49.49
C PHE A 553 4.47 -11.21 48.87
N PRO A 554 3.30 -11.21 48.19
CA PRO A 554 2.62 -12.45 47.79
C PRO A 554 3.28 -13.19 46.62
N PHE A 555 4.13 -12.54 45.82
CA PHE A 555 4.73 -13.12 44.61
C PHE A 555 6.22 -13.43 44.77
N LYS A 556 6.69 -13.60 46.01
CA LYS A 556 8.11 -13.77 46.32
C LYS A 556 8.76 -14.97 45.63
N GLU A 557 8.04 -16.10 45.55
CA GLU A 557 8.53 -17.31 44.89
C GLU A 557 8.65 -17.13 43.37
N PHE A 558 7.70 -16.43 42.75
CA PHE A 558 7.73 -16.13 41.32
C PHE A 558 8.95 -15.29 40.92
N PHE A 559 9.38 -14.35 41.75
CA PHE A 559 10.55 -13.52 41.46
C PHE A 559 11.84 -14.01 42.14
N SER A 560 11.92 -15.29 42.48
CA SER A 560 13.11 -15.87 43.13
C SER A 560 14.33 -16.01 42.20
N ASP A 561 14.10 -15.97 40.89
CA ASP A 561 15.06 -16.09 39.79
C ASP A 561 15.69 -14.75 39.38
N THR A 562 15.29 -13.64 40.00
CA THR A 562 15.85 -12.32 39.68
C THR A 562 17.33 -12.21 40.07
N PRO A 563 18.16 -11.50 39.28
CA PRO A 563 19.62 -11.47 39.48
C PRO A 563 20.07 -10.77 40.77
N HIS A 564 19.24 -9.92 41.35
CA HIS A 564 19.52 -9.20 42.59
C HIS A 564 18.36 -9.35 43.58
N PRO A 565 18.61 -9.33 44.89
CA PRO A 565 17.53 -9.33 45.88
C PRO A 565 16.61 -8.13 45.68
N ILE A 566 15.31 -8.38 45.51
CA ILE A 566 14.30 -7.33 45.25
C ILE A 566 14.08 -6.44 46.47
N PHE A 567 14.10 -7.04 47.67
CA PHE A 567 13.79 -6.35 48.92
C PHE A 567 14.98 -6.39 49.87
N MET A 568 15.44 -5.20 50.28
CA MET A 568 16.57 -5.06 51.18
C MET A 568 16.12 -5.10 52.65
N GLY A 569 14.87 -4.72 52.95
CA GLY A 569 14.33 -4.65 54.31
C GLY A 569 14.78 -3.43 55.11
N GLU A 570 15.38 -2.44 54.44
CA GLU A 570 15.92 -1.23 55.06
C GLU A 570 14.87 -0.12 55.24
N SER A 571 13.91 -0.03 54.32
CA SER A 571 12.90 1.03 54.31
C SER A 571 11.62 0.52 53.67
N PHE A 572 10.49 0.72 54.36
CA PHE A 572 9.16 0.38 53.87
C PHE A 572 8.88 1.04 52.51
N GLU A 573 9.21 2.33 52.35
CA GLU A 573 8.96 3.06 51.09
C GLU A 573 9.76 2.51 49.91
N LYS A 574 11.04 2.16 50.13
CA LYS A 574 11.89 1.58 49.08
C LYS A 574 11.40 0.19 48.67
N ASP A 575 11.12 -0.68 49.64
CA ASP A 575 10.63 -2.03 49.36
C ASP A 575 9.22 -1.99 48.75
N MET A 576 8.34 -1.09 49.19
CA MET A 576 7.00 -0.88 48.59
C MET A 576 7.10 -0.41 47.14
N ARG A 577 8.07 0.45 46.83
CA ARG A 577 8.34 0.88 45.45
C ARG A 577 8.78 -0.30 44.57
N ALA A 578 9.68 -1.15 45.06
CA ALA A 578 10.09 -2.36 44.36
C ALA A 578 8.92 -3.36 44.18
N ALA A 579 8.07 -3.53 45.20
CA ALA A 579 6.87 -4.36 45.13
C ALA A 579 5.89 -3.87 44.05
N LYS A 580 5.70 -2.55 43.95
CA LYS A 580 4.90 -1.93 42.88
C LYS A 580 5.51 -2.16 41.49
N GLY A 581 6.85 -2.16 41.37
CA GLY A 581 7.55 -2.53 40.13
C GLY A 581 7.31 -3.99 39.74
N CYS A 582 7.40 -4.91 40.69
CA CYS A 582 7.07 -6.32 40.47
C CYS A 582 5.61 -6.51 40.02
N PHE A 583 4.66 -5.82 40.67
CA PHE A 583 3.26 -5.87 40.25
C PHE A 583 3.02 -5.24 38.87
N ARG A 584 3.77 -4.20 38.52
CA ARG A 584 3.74 -3.61 37.17
C ARG A 584 4.19 -4.62 36.11
N HIS A 585 5.27 -5.36 36.36
CA HIS A 585 5.72 -6.44 35.47
C HIS A 585 4.60 -7.47 35.23
N LEU A 586 3.95 -7.95 36.30
CA LEU A 586 2.80 -8.86 36.19
C LEU A 586 1.66 -8.24 35.38
N LYS A 587 1.32 -6.98 35.66
CA LYS A 587 0.25 -6.28 34.94
C LYS A 587 0.54 -6.18 33.44
N THR A 588 1.78 -5.86 33.05
CA THR A 588 2.20 -5.81 31.65
C THR A 588 2.06 -7.18 30.99
N MET A 589 2.53 -8.25 31.65
CA MET A 589 2.42 -9.63 31.17
C MET A 589 0.97 -10.02 30.86
N PHE A 590 0.02 -9.74 31.77
CA PHE A 590 -1.40 -10.04 31.54
C PHE A 590 -2.07 -9.11 30.53
N GLN A 591 -1.62 -7.85 30.42
CA GLN A 591 -2.11 -6.94 29.38
C GLN A 591 -1.71 -7.43 27.99
N GLU A 592 -0.45 -7.85 27.80
CA GLU A 592 0.01 -8.43 26.54
C GLU A 592 -0.73 -9.73 26.18
N LEU A 593 -1.08 -10.56 27.17
CA LEU A 593 -1.90 -11.75 26.96
C LEU A 593 -3.31 -11.42 26.48
N GLU A 594 -3.95 -10.39 27.03
CA GLU A 594 -5.27 -9.95 26.57
C GLU A 594 -5.19 -9.39 25.14
N GLU A 595 -4.11 -8.68 24.80
CA GLU A 595 -3.86 -8.25 23.42
C GLU A 595 -3.65 -9.44 22.47
N CYS A 596 -3.04 -10.52 22.95
CA CYS A 596 -2.87 -11.76 22.18
C CYS A 596 -4.17 -12.56 22.01
N ARG A 597 -5.22 -12.29 22.79
CA ARG A 597 -6.49 -13.04 22.75
C ARG A 597 -7.16 -13.01 21.37
N ALA A 598 -6.98 -11.92 20.62
CA ALA A 598 -7.51 -11.81 19.26
C ALA A 598 -7.05 -12.98 18.35
N PHE A 599 -5.81 -13.44 18.52
CA PHE A 599 -5.24 -14.54 17.74
C PHE A 599 -5.75 -15.93 18.13
N GLU A 600 -6.48 -16.07 19.25
CA GLU A 600 -7.22 -17.30 19.56
C GLU A 600 -8.57 -17.36 18.83
N LEU A 601 -9.17 -16.18 18.59
CA LEU A 601 -10.50 -16.05 18.01
C LEU A 601 -10.45 -16.05 16.48
N LEU A 602 -9.42 -15.42 15.91
CA LEU A 602 -9.22 -15.26 14.48
C LEU A 602 -8.40 -16.44 13.92
N LYS A 603 -8.98 -17.15 12.95
CA LYS A 603 -8.39 -18.41 12.42
C LYS A 603 -7.57 -18.23 11.16
N SER A 604 -7.85 -17.20 10.37
CA SER A 604 -7.07 -16.90 9.18
C SER A 604 -5.96 -15.92 9.53
N THR A 605 -4.87 -15.94 8.77
CA THR A 605 -3.77 -14.97 8.93
C THR A 605 -4.10 -13.59 8.38
N ALA A 606 -5.21 -13.46 7.65
CA ALA A 606 -5.65 -12.22 7.02
C ALA A 606 -6.58 -11.40 7.94
N ASP A 607 -7.36 -12.08 8.78
CA ASP A 607 -8.20 -11.48 9.81
C ASP A 607 -7.34 -11.05 11.00
#